data_AF-B7ZC52-F1
#
_entry.id   AF-B7ZC52-F1
#
_cell.length_a   1.000
_cell.length_b   1.000
_cell.length_c   1.000
_cell.angle_alpha   90.00
_cell.angle_beta   90.00
_cell.angle_gamma   90.00
#
_symmetry.space_group_name_H-M   'P 1'
#
loop_
_entity.id
_entity.type
_entity.pdbx_description
1 polymer ?
#
loop_
_entity_poly.entity_id
_entity_poly.type
_entity_poly.pdbx_seq_one_letter_code
_entity_poly.pdbx_strand_id
1 'polypeptide(L)'
;MAGDRLPRKVMDAKKLASLLRGGPGGPLVIDSRSFVEYNSCHVLSSVNICCSKLVKRRLQQGKVTIAELIQPATRSQVDATEPQDVVVYDQSTRDASVLAADSFLSILLSKLDGCFDSVAILTGGFATFSSCFPGLCEGKPATLPSMSLSQPCLPVPSVGLTRILPHLYLGSQKDVLNKDLMTQNGISYVLNASNSCPKPDFICESRFMRIPINDNYCEKLLPWLDKSIEF
;
A
#
# COMPACT_ATOMS: atom_id res chain seq x y z
N MET A 1 31.03 -3.82 -13.83
CA MET A 1 31.51 -2.66 -13.05
C MET A 1 30.53 -2.46 -11.89
N ALA A 2 30.76 -3.12 -10.76
CA ALA A 2 30.00 -2.86 -9.55
C ALA A 2 30.60 -1.58 -8.94
N GLY A 3 29.94 -0.43 -9.15
CA GLY A 3 30.36 0.81 -8.52
C GLY A 3 30.21 0.67 -7.01
N ASP A 4 31.26 0.99 -6.26
CA ASP A 4 31.25 1.14 -4.81
C ASP A 4 30.11 2.09 -4.42
N ARG A 5 28.96 1.53 -4.03
CA ARG A 5 27.91 2.32 -3.41
C ARG A 5 28.41 2.65 -2.01
N LEU A 6 28.52 3.94 -1.70
CA LEU A 6 28.71 4.39 -0.32
C LEU A 6 27.69 3.68 0.58
N PRO A 7 28.09 3.34 1.82
CA PRO A 7 27.18 2.72 2.78
C PRO A 7 25.94 3.61 2.94
N ARG A 8 24.76 2.98 2.91
CA ARG A 8 23.49 3.70 3.01
C ARG A 8 23.40 4.47 4.33
N LYS A 9 22.83 5.68 4.28
CA LYS A 9 22.58 6.50 5.47
C LYS A 9 21.69 5.72 6.46
N VAL A 10 22.07 5.75 7.73
CA VAL A 10 21.28 5.19 8.83
C VAL A 10 20.81 6.30 9.76
N MET A 11 19.66 6.09 10.39
CA MET A 11 19.06 6.98 11.38
C MET A 11 18.89 6.19 12.68
N ASP A 12 19.41 6.69 13.80
CA ASP A 12 19.16 6.09 15.10
C ASP A 12 17.83 6.58 15.70
N ALA A 13 17.25 5.77 16.58
CA ALA A 13 15.96 6.07 17.20
C ALA A 13 15.98 7.39 18.00
N LYS A 14 17.10 7.73 18.66
CA LYS A 14 17.19 8.96 19.46
C LYS A 14 17.16 10.19 18.57
N LYS A 15 17.93 10.18 17.48
CA LYS A 15 17.94 11.27 16.50
C LYS A 15 16.59 11.45 15.83
N LEU A 16 15.94 10.37 15.40
CA LEU A 16 14.59 10.46 14.84
C LEU A 16 13.60 11.05 15.86
N ALA A 17 13.63 10.59 17.12
CA ALA A 17 12.77 11.12 18.17
C ALA A 17 12.99 12.61 18.42
N SER A 18 14.24 13.09 18.39
CA SER A 18 14.55 14.53 18.48
C SER A 18 13.96 15.32 17.32
N LEU A 19 14.06 14.80 16.09
CA LEU A 19 13.49 15.44 14.90
C LEU A 19 11.96 15.51 14.96
N LEU A 20 11.29 14.44 15.41
CA LEU A 20 9.83 14.41 15.55
C LEU A 20 9.32 15.38 16.63
N ARG A 21 10.12 15.63 17.68
CA ARG A 21 9.80 16.62 18.73
C ARG A 21 10.02 18.07 18.27
N GLY A 22 10.81 18.28 17.21
CA GLY A 22 11.21 19.60 16.72
C GLY A 22 10.11 20.41 16.03
N GLY A 23 8.93 19.82 15.79
CA GLY A 23 7.78 20.50 15.16
C GLY A 23 7.69 20.31 13.64
N PRO A 24 6.83 21.09 12.95
CA PRO A 24 6.62 20.98 11.51
C PRO A 24 7.91 21.31 10.75
N GLY A 25 8.32 20.42 9.83
CA GLY A 25 9.63 20.45 9.15
C GLY A 25 10.53 19.23 9.44
N GLY A 26 10.05 18.27 10.23
CA GLY A 26 10.72 16.98 10.43
C GLY A 26 10.76 16.10 9.16
N PRO A 27 11.53 14.99 9.19
CA PRO A 27 11.68 14.12 8.03
C PRO A 27 10.37 13.44 7.64
N LEU A 28 10.23 13.08 6.35
CA LEU A 28 9.18 12.18 5.91
C LEU A 28 9.47 10.78 6.45
N VAL A 29 8.63 10.28 7.35
CA VAL A 29 8.78 8.94 7.92
C VAL A 29 7.90 7.95 7.15
N ILE A 30 8.49 6.87 6.65
CA ILE A 30 7.81 5.82 5.90
C ILE A 30 7.86 4.51 6.68
N ASP A 31 6.68 4.00 7.05
CA ASP A 31 6.50 2.67 7.59
C ASP A 31 6.35 1.66 6.44
N SER A 32 7.33 0.77 6.28
CA SER A 32 7.32 -0.25 5.23
C SER A 32 6.78 -1.60 5.71
N ARG A 33 6.12 -1.69 6.86
CA ARG A 33 5.55 -2.94 7.39
C ARG A 33 4.18 -3.23 6.77
N SER A 34 3.57 -4.35 7.16
CA SER A 34 2.23 -4.68 6.68
C SER A 34 1.19 -3.68 7.18
N PHE A 35 0.05 -3.61 6.48
CA PHE A 35 -1.09 -2.80 6.88
C PHE A 35 -1.53 -3.11 8.32
N VAL A 36 -1.53 -4.37 8.72
CA VAL A 36 -1.96 -4.81 10.06
C VAL A 36 -1.00 -4.31 11.14
N GLU A 37 0.31 -4.42 10.90
CA GLU A 37 1.33 -3.94 11.84
C GLU A 37 1.24 -2.42 12.02
N TYR A 38 1.11 -1.68 10.90
CA TYR A 38 0.96 -0.24 10.92
C TYR A 38 -0.29 0.20 11.71
N ASN A 39 -1.46 -0.35 11.39
CA ASN A 39 -2.71 0.03 12.07
C ASN A 39 -2.75 -0.38 13.56
N SER A 40 -1.93 -1.35 13.95
CA SER A 40 -1.80 -1.73 15.35
C SER A 40 -1.04 -0.67 16.13
N CYS A 41 0.16 -0.30 15.67
CA CYS A 41 0.97 0.77 16.25
C CYS A 41 2.10 1.14 15.28
N HIS A 42 2.35 2.42 15.05
CA HIS A 42 3.37 2.95 14.13
C HIS A 42 4.00 4.23 14.70
N VAL A 43 5.09 4.70 14.08
CA VAL A 43 5.73 5.97 14.48
C VAL A 43 4.79 7.13 14.15
N LEU A 44 4.70 8.10 15.06
CA LEU A 44 3.89 9.32 14.93
C LEU A 44 4.04 9.97 13.55
N SER A 45 2.91 10.25 12.90
CA SER A 45 2.83 10.90 11.58
C SER A 45 3.57 10.19 10.44
N SER A 46 3.88 8.90 10.59
CA SER A 46 4.49 8.12 9.50
C SER A 46 3.47 7.77 8.41
N VAL A 47 3.95 7.55 7.19
CA VAL A 47 3.16 7.13 6.04
C VAL A 47 3.39 5.65 5.79
N ASN A 48 2.32 4.85 5.76
CA ASN A 48 2.46 3.43 5.45
C ASN A 48 2.55 3.17 3.95
N ILE A 49 3.66 2.59 3.52
CA ILE A 49 3.76 1.95 2.20
C ILE A 49 3.76 0.45 2.45
N CYS A 50 2.55 -0.12 2.51
CA CYS A 50 2.31 -1.49 2.95
C CYS A 50 3.20 -2.51 2.21
N CYS A 51 3.97 -3.30 2.97
CA CYS A 51 4.67 -4.45 2.41
C CYS A 51 3.67 -5.52 1.95
N SER A 52 3.37 -5.52 0.65
CA SER A 52 2.54 -6.55 0.02
C SER A 52 3.13 -7.00 -1.31
N LYS A 53 2.79 -8.23 -1.72
CA LYS A 53 3.20 -8.77 -3.03
C LYS A 53 2.72 -7.90 -4.19
N LEU A 54 1.51 -7.33 -4.08
CA LEU A 54 0.93 -6.48 -5.11
C LEU A 54 1.68 -5.16 -5.24
N VAL A 55 1.91 -4.46 -4.12
CA VAL A 55 2.65 -3.18 -4.09
C VAL A 55 4.08 -3.41 -4.61
N LYS A 56 4.78 -4.43 -4.10
CA LYS A 56 6.12 -4.85 -4.57
C LYS A 56 6.14 -5.01 -6.10
N ARG A 57 5.24 -5.83 -6.65
CA ARG A 57 5.15 -6.12 -8.08
C ARG A 57 4.89 -4.86 -8.90
N ARG A 58 3.94 -4.01 -8.48
CA ARG A 58 3.60 -2.78 -9.20
C ARG A 58 4.75 -1.77 -9.17
N LEU A 59 5.43 -1.62 -8.03
CA LEU A 59 6.61 -0.75 -7.91
C LEU A 59 7.74 -1.22 -8.83
N GLN A 60 8.03 -2.52 -8.86
CA GLN A 60 9.04 -3.11 -9.75
C GLN A 60 8.71 -2.86 -11.22
N GLN A 61 7.43 -3.02 -11.60
CA GLN A 61 6.95 -2.82 -12.96
C GLN A 61 6.75 -1.34 -13.36
N GLY A 62 6.95 -0.39 -12.44
CA GLY A 62 6.68 1.04 -12.69
C GLY A 62 5.20 1.35 -12.91
N LYS A 63 4.30 0.46 -12.47
CA LYS A 63 2.83 0.61 -12.55
C LYS A 63 2.24 1.42 -11.40
N VAL A 64 3.09 1.80 -10.44
CA VAL A 64 2.80 2.74 -9.35
C VAL A 64 4.10 3.49 -9.03
N THR A 65 3.99 4.78 -8.74
CA THR A 65 5.12 5.63 -8.35
C THR A 65 5.16 5.88 -6.85
N ILE A 66 6.32 6.31 -6.34
CA ILE A 66 6.47 6.73 -4.95
C ILE A 66 5.57 7.93 -4.62
N ALA A 67 5.45 8.89 -5.54
CA ALA A 67 4.57 10.04 -5.39
C ALA A 67 3.10 9.62 -5.19
N GLU A 68 2.59 8.69 -6.00
CA GLU A 68 1.22 8.17 -5.88
C GLU A 68 0.96 7.47 -4.54
N LEU A 69 1.97 6.81 -3.96
CA LEU A 69 1.85 6.10 -2.68
C LEU A 69 1.89 7.05 -1.47
N ILE A 70 2.57 8.19 -1.60
CA ILE A 70 2.73 9.18 -0.52
C ILE A 70 1.61 10.23 -0.54
N GLN A 71 1.12 10.62 -1.73
CA GLN A 71 0.14 11.69 -1.94
C GLN A 71 -1.13 11.64 -1.06
N PRO A 72 -1.73 10.46 -0.76
CA PRO A 72 -2.88 10.41 0.13
C PRO A 72 -2.60 10.95 1.54
N ALA A 73 -1.33 10.94 1.98
CA ALA A 73 -0.89 11.31 3.32
C ALA A 73 -0.27 12.72 3.43
N THR A 74 0.17 13.33 2.32
CA THR A 74 0.87 14.63 2.31
C THR A 74 -0.02 15.81 1.88
N ARG A 75 -1.34 15.74 2.13
CA ARG A 75 -2.32 16.80 1.75
C ARG A 75 -2.09 18.19 2.38
N SER A 76 -1.04 18.40 3.15
CA SER A 76 -0.69 19.71 3.68
C SER A 76 0.82 19.91 3.67
N GLN A 77 1.22 20.90 2.88
CA GLN A 77 2.53 21.54 2.84
C GLN A 77 3.67 20.64 2.32
N VAL A 78 4.27 20.98 1.19
CA VAL A 78 5.48 21.83 1.15
C VAL A 78 5.62 22.42 -0.26
N ASP A 79 5.87 23.72 -0.33
CA ASP A 79 6.49 24.36 -1.50
C ASP A 79 7.83 23.62 -1.78
N ALA A 80 8.09 23.31 -3.04
CA ALA A 80 9.15 22.39 -3.48
C ALA A 80 10.57 23.00 -3.43
N THR A 81 10.92 23.68 -2.35
CA THR A 81 12.16 24.47 -2.26
C THR A 81 13.22 23.95 -1.28
N GLU A 82 12.89 23.03 -0.36
CA GLU A 82 13.90 22.43 0.53
C GLU A 82 14.03 20.90 0.38
N PRO A 83 15.28 20.37 0.45
CA PRO A 83 15.52 18.93 0.37
C PRO A 83 14.87 18.20 1.54
N GLN A 84 13.91 17.33 1.23
CA GLN A 84 13.19 16.54 2.22
C GLN A 84 13.99 15.30 2.63
N ASP A 85 14.40 15.22 3.90
CA ASP A 85 14.97 14.01 4.49
C ASP A 85 13.90 12.92 4.61
N VAL A 86 14.18 11.71 4.13
CA VAL A 86 13.29 10.55 4.23
C VAL A 86 13.87 9.50 5.17
N VAL A 87 13.06 9.00 6.11
CA VAL A 87 13.42 7.90 7.01
C VAL A 87 12.47 6.74 6.80
N VAL A 88 13.00 5.58 6.41
CA VAL A 88 12.24 4.36 6.18
C VAL A 88 12.50 3.36 7.30
N TYR A 89 11.47 2.66 7.75
CA TYR A 89 11.64 1.59 8.73
C TYR A 89 10.74 0.40 8.44
N ASP A 90 11.25 -0.79 8.75
CA ASP A 90 10.47 -2.02 8.88
C ASP A 90 10.41 -2.44 10.36
N GLN A 91 10.16 -3.72 10.65
CA GLN A 91 10.04 -4.16 12.04
C GLN A 91 11.37 -4.13 12.82
N SER A 92 12.50 -4.49 12.21
CA SER A 92 13.76 -4.71 12.96
C SER A 92 15.07 -4.63 12.16
N THR A 93 15.05 -4.19 10.89
CA THR A 93 16.28 -4.08 10.08
C THR A 93 17.22 -3.05 10.70
N ARG A 94 18.49 -3.44 10.83
CA ARG A 94 19.54 -2.58 11.40
C ARG A 94 20.33 -1.83 10.34
N ASP A 95 20.58 -2.49 9.21
CA ASP A 95 21.43 -2.00 8.13
C ASP A 95 20.96 -2.55 6.78
N ALA A 96 21.26 -1.85 5.69
CA ALA A 96 20.85 -2.27 4.34
C ALA A 96 21.62 -3.48 3.81
N SER A 97 22.84 -3.75 4.30
CA SER A 97 23.69 -4.85 3.84
C SER A 97 23.10 -6.24 4.11
N VAL A 98 22.21 -6.36 5.09
CA VAL A 98 21.53 -7.63 5.43
C VAL A 98 20.28 -7.89 4.60
N LEU A 99 19.86 -6.94 3.75
CA LEU A 99 18.63 -7.06 2.98
C LEU A 99 18.83 -7.91 1.72
N ALA A 100 17.94 -8.88 1.50
CA ALA A 100 17.87 -9.56 0.22
C ALA A 100 17.57 -8.55 -0.90
N ALA A 101 18.23 -8.68 -2.05
CA ALA A 101 18.12 -7.73 -3.16
C ALA A 101 16.68 -7.62 -3.70
N ASP A 102 15.91 -8.70 -3.61
CA ASP A 102 14.51 -8.74 -4.02
C ASP A 102 13.55 -8.42 -2.87
N SER A 103 14.01 -8.12 -1.66
CA SER A 103 13.10 -7.78 -0.55
C SER A 103 12.29 -6.53 -0.86
N PHE A 104 11.09 -6.41 -0.26
CA PHE A 104 10.26 -5.23 -0.45
C PHE A 104 10.99 -3.95 -0.04
N LEU A 105 11.68 -3.96 1.10
CA LEU A 105 12.43 -2.81 1.60
C LEU A 105 13.56 -2.42 0.64
N SER A 106 14.31 -3.37 0.09
CA SER A 106 15.35 -3.09 -0.93
C SER A 106 14.78 -2.39 -2.17
N ILE A 107 13.63 -2.85 -2.66
CA ILE A 107 12.95 -2.27 -3.83
C ILE A 107 12.44 -0.87 -3.49
N LEU A 108 11.79 -0.70 -2.33
CA LEU A 108 11.27 0.58 -1.88
C LEU A 108 12.39 1.62 -1.75
N LEU A 109 13.49 1.26 -1.08
CA LEU A 109 14.67 2.11 -0.95
C LEU A 109 15.25 2.50 -2.30
N SER A 110 15.39 1.54 -3.23
CA SER A 110 15.89 1.84 -4.57
C SER A 110 14.99 2.81 -5.35
N LYS A 111 13.68 2.80 -5.11
CA LYS A 111 12.75 3.74 -5.74
C LYS A 111 12.81 5.11 -5.06
N LEU A 112 12.94 5.15 -3.74
CA LEU A 112 13.10 6.39 -2.97
C LEU A 112 14.40 7.12 -3.32
N ASP A 113 15.51 6.41 -3.49
CA ASP A 113 16.79 7.01 -3.92
C ASP A 113 16.70 7.70 -5.29
N GLY A 114 15.74 7.30 -6.13
CA GLY A 114 15.47 7.94 -7.42
C GLY A 114 14.56 9.17 -7.33
N CYS A 115 13.98 9.44 -6.16
CA CYS A 115 13.02 10.52 -5.94
C CYS A 115 13.48 11.55 -4.89
N PHE A 116 14.41 11.18 -4.01
CA PHE A 116 14.84 11.99 -2.88
C PHE A 116 16.37 11.96 -2.73
N ASP A 117 16.96 13.10 -2.37
CA ASP A 117 18.41 13.23 -2.19
C ASP A 117 18.91 12.55 -0.91
N SER A 118 18.06 12.41 0.12
CA SER A 118 18.43 11.80 1.39
C SER A 118 17.43 10.76 1.86
N VAL A 119 17.83 9.50 1.81
CA VAL A 119 17.03 8.35 2.28
C VAL A 119 17.85 7.58 3.31
N ALA A 120 17.32 7.49 4.54
CA ALA A 120 17.93 6.74 5.63
C ALA A 120 17.05 5.59 6.11
N ILE A 121 17.68 4.52 6.62
CA ILE A 121 16.97 3.45 7.33
C ILE A 121 17.02 3.70 8.83
N LEU A 122 15.90 3.52 9.52
CA LEU A 122 15.86 3.53 10.99
C LEU A 122 16.51 2.25 11.55
N THR A 123 17.66 2.39 12.20
CA THR A 123 18.40 1.27 12.76
C THR A 123 17.60 0.55 13.83
N GLY A 124 17.33 -0.73 13.60
CA GLY A 124 16.59 -1.60 14.51
C GLY A 124 15.07 -1.47 14.37
N GLY A 125 14.61 -0.75 13.33
CA GLY A 125 13.22 -0.65 12.92
C GLY A 125 12.26 -0.15 14.01
N PHE A 126 10.98 -0.47 13.81
CA PHE A 126 9.91 -0.12 14.73
C PHE A 126 10.09 -0.73 16.12
N ALA A 127 10.63 -1.95 16.22
CA ALA A 127 10.83 -2.62 17.50
C ALA A 127 11.77 -1.83 18.43
N THR A 128 12.87 -1.31 17.88
CA THR A 128 13.79 -0.46 18.65
C THR A 128 13.18 0.89 18.96
N PHE A 129 12.50 1.51 17.99
CA PHE A 129 11.94 2.84 18.19
C PHE A 129 10.82 2.85 19.24
N SER A 130 9.84 1.95 19.11
CA SER A 130 8.69 1.87 20.02
C SER A 130 9.08 1.52 21.46
N SER A 131 10.13 0.71 21.66
CA SER A 131 10.65 0.40 22.99
C SER A 131 11.35 1.59 23.65
N CYS A 132 12.08 2.41 22.89
CA CYS A 132 12.75 3.60 23.41
C CYS A 132 11.83 4.83 23.53
N PHE A 133 10.85 4.98 22.63
CA PHE A 133 10.03 6.17 22.48
C PHE A 133 8.53 5.86 22.29
N PRO A 134 7.89 5.16 23.24
CA PRO A 134 6.49 4.75 23.12
C PRO A 134 5.52 5.94 22.98
N GLY A 135 5.85 7.11 23.57
CA GLY A 135 5.06 8.33 23.45
C GLY A 135 5.16 9.04 22.09
N LEU A 136 5.96 8.53 21.16
CA LEU A 136 6.04 9.00 19.76
C LEU A 136 5.52 7.93 18.79
N CYS A 137 4.60 7.09 19.27
CA CYS A 137 3.92 6.09 18.45
C CYS A 137 2.40 6.31 18.53
N GLU A 138 1.72 6.06 17.41
CA GLU A 138 0.27 6.15 17.28
C GLU A 138 -0.30 4.76 16.94
N GLY A 139 -1.42 4.40 17.55
CA GLY A 139 -2.01 3.08 17.39
C GLY A 139 -3.28 2.93 18.21
N LYS A 140 -4.16 2.00 17.79
CA LYS A 140 -5.37 1.69 18.55
C LYS A 140 -4.99 0.80 19.75
N PRO A 141 -5.53 1.04 20.96
CA PRO A 141 -5.43 0.07 22.03
C PRO A 141 -6.03 -1.27 21.56
N ALA A 142 -5.42 -2.38 21.97
CA ALA A 142 -5.71 -3.75 21.51
C ALA A 142 -7.12 -4.29 21.88
N THR A 143 -8.09 -3.43 22.19
CA THR A 143 -9.41 -3.77 22.73
C THR A 143 -10.50 -3.95 21.67
N LEU A 144 -10.21 -3.72 20.38
CA LEU A 144 -11.14 -4.08 19.31
C LEU A 144 -10.68 -5.40 18.67
N PRO A 145 -11.57 -6.40 18.49
CA PRO A 145 -11.23 -7.58 17.73
C PRO A 145 -10.76 -7.12 16.34
N SER A 146 -9.62 -7.65 15.90
CA SER A 146 -8.98 -7.39 14.62
C SER A 146 -10.01 -7.47 13.49
N MET A 147 -10.61 -6.34 13.14
CA MET A 147 -11.50 -6.25 11.99
C MET A 147 -10.61 -6.17 10.76
N SER A 148 -10.74 -7.20 9.92
CA SER A 148 -9.96 -7.47 8.71
C SER A 148 -8.55 -8.03 8.96
N LEU A 149 -8.52 -9.31 9.31
CA LEU A 149 -7.51 -10.22 8.76
C LEU A 149 -7.66 -10.22 7.24
N SER A 150 -7.11 -9.21 6.55
CA SER A 150 -6.63 -9.42 5.20
C SER A 150 -5.50 -10.43 5.33
N GLN A 151 -5.85 -11.72 5.40
CA GLN A 151 -4.89 -12.80 5.32
C GLN A 151 -3.96 -12.48 4.16
N PRO A 152 -2.63 -12.54 4.33
CA PRO A 152 -1.75 -12.48 3.18
C PRO A 152 -2.21 -13.62 2.29
N CYS A 153 -2.73 -13.29 1.10
CA CYS A 153 -3.19 -14.29 0.16
C CYS A 153 -2.05 -15.30 0.01
N LEU A 154 -2.26 -16.50 0.55
CA LEU A 154 -1.44 -17.64 0.19
C LEU A 154 -1.44 -17.67 -1.35
N PRO A 155 -0.31 -17.96 -2.00
CA PRO A 155 -0.27 -18.08 -3.45
C PRO A 155 -1.06 -19.33 -3.84
N VAL A 156 -2.39 -19.23 -3.78
CA VAL A 156 -3.29 -20.14 -4.45
C VAL A 156 -3.23 -19.70 -5.91
N PRO A 157 -2.92 -20.59 -6.86
CA PRO A 157 -3.08 -20.25 -8.26
C PRO A 157 -4.53 -19.78 -8.44
N SER A 158 -4.73 -18.51 -8.79
CA SER A 158 -6.07 -17.96 -8.95
C SER A 158 -6.69 -18.60 -10.19
N VAL A 159 -7.43 -19.68 -9.99
CA VAL A 159 -8.16 -20.35 -11.05
C VAL A 159 -9.64 -20.04 -10.84
N GLY A 160 -10.05 -18.85 -11.31
CA GLY A 160 -11.47 -18.48 -11.48
C GLY A 160 -12.06 -17.48 -10.48
N LEU A 161 -13.38 -17.27 -10.64
CA LEU A 161 -14.23 -16.42 -9.80
C LEU A 161 -14.05 -16.71 -8.31
N THR A 162 -13.82 -15.66 -7.52
CA THR A 162 -13.72 -15.73 -6.08
C THR A 162 -15.07 -15.37 -5.45
N ARG A 163 -15.73 -16.33 -4.79
CA ARG A 163 -16.97 -16.05 -4.05
C ARG A 163 -16.64 -15.36 -2.72
N ILE A 164 -17.06 -14.09 -2.58
CA ILE A 164 -16.86 -13.30 -1.36
C ILE A 164 -18.01 -13.57 -0.37
N LEU A 165 -19.25 -13.52 -0.85
CA LEU A 165 -20.47 -13.80 -0.10
C LEU A 165 -21.41 -14.67 -0.96
N PRO A 166 -22.47 -15.27 -0.38
CA PRO A 166 -23.57 -15.79 -1.19
C PRO A 166 -24.04 -14.73 -2.19
N HIS A 167 -24.04 -15.08 -3.48
CA HIS A 167 -24.42 -14.20 -4.59
C HIS A 167 -23.48 -13.01 -4.89
N LEU A 168 -22.34 -12.88 -4.21
CA LEU A 168 -21.32 -11.87 -4.51
C LEU A 168 -19.99 -12.52 -4.89
N TYR A 169 -19.58 -12.27 -6.13
CA TYR A 169 -18.37 -12.83 -6.71
C TYR A 169 -17.44 -11.72 -7.17
N LEU A 170 -16.13 -11.93 -7.00
CA LEU A 170 -15.07 -11.11 -7.55
C LEU A 170 -14.38 -11.88 -8.68
N GLY A 171 -14.32 -11.27 -9.86
CA GLY A 171 -13.74 -11.87 -11.05
C GLY A 171 -13.02 -10.85 -11.92
N SER A 172 -12.25 -11.37 -12.86
CA SER A 172 -11.56 -10.62 -13.90
C SER A 172 -12.45 -10.39 -15.13
N GLN A 173 -11.95 -9.59 -16.07
CA GLN A 173 -12.58 -9.46 -17.39
C GLN A 173 -12.75 -10.81 -18.11
N LYS A 174 -11.81 -11.76 -17.93
CA LYS A 174 -11.93 -13.08 -18.57
C LYS A 174 -13.11 -13.87 -18.01
N ASP A 175 -13.37 -13.73 -16.71
CA ASP A 175 -14.44 -14.44 -16.03
C ASP A 175 -15.82 -13.91 -16.47
N VAL A 176 -15.98 -12.57 -16.48
CA VAL A 176 -17.25 -11.94 -16.84
C VAL A 176 -17.63 -12.10 -18.31
N LEU A 177 -16.65 -12.34 -19.20
CA LEU A 177 -16.89 -12.62 -20.61
C LEU A 177 -17.18 -14.10 -20.89
N ASN A 178 -17.02 -14.99 -19.91
CA ASN A 178 -17.31 -16.41 -20.05
C ASN A 178 -18.78 -16.70 -19.68
N LYS A 179 -19.62 -16.90 -20.71
CA LYS A 179 -21.07 -17.14 -20.53
C LYS A 179 -21.38 -18.39 -19.72
N ASP A 180 -20.66 -19.48 -19.93
CA ASP A 180 -20.91 -20.76 -19.25
C ASP A 180 -20.60 -20.62 -17.77
N LEU A 181 -19.48 -20.01 -17.44
CA LEU A 181 -19.06 -19.73 -16.06
C LEU A 181 -20.10 -18.85 -15.33
N MET A 182 -20.55 -17.78 -15.96
CA MET A 182 -21.57 -16.88 -15.41
C MET A 182 -22.89 -17.62 -15.16
N THR A 183 -23.33 -18.43 -16.12
CA THR A 183 -24.60 -19.20 -16.04
C THR A 183 -24.53 -20.26 -14.95
N GLN A 184 -23.44 -21.04 -14.88
CA GLN A 184 -23.24 -22.08 -13.87
C GLN A 184 -23.26 -21.53 -12.44
N ASN A 185 -22.79 -20.29 -12.23
CA ASN A 185 -22.78 -19.64 -10.92
C ASN A 185 -24.03 -18.78 -10.66
N GLY A 186 -24.99 -18.75 -11.59
CA GLY A 186 -26.21 -17.93 -11.47
C GLY A 186 -25.94 -16.42 -11.46
N ILE A 187 -24.82 -15.97 -12.02
CA ILE A 187 -24.42 -14.56 -12.04
C ILE A 187 -25.16 -13.88 -13.20
N SER A 188 -26.06 -12.95 -12.86
CA SER A 188 -26.90 -12.24 -13.82
C SER A 188 -26.76 -10.72 -13.77
N TYR A 189 -26.05 -10.19 -12.76
CA TYR A 189 -25.73 -8.78 -12.57
C TYR A 189 -24.21 -8.60 -12.58
N VAL A 190 -23.76 -7.50 -13.16
CA VAL A 190 -22.33 -7.17 -13.25
C VAL A 190 -22.10 -5.73 -12.82
N LEU A 191 -21.37 -5.58 -11.72
CA LEU A 191 -20.77 -4.32 -11.30
C LEU A 191 -19.32 -4.26 -11.80
N ASN A 192 -19.07 -3.51 -12.87
CA ASN A 192 -17.74 -3.38 -13.44
C ASN A 192 -17.00 -2.14 -12.91
N ALA A 193 -15.88 -2.37 -12.24
CA ALA A 193 -14.99 -1.32 -11.74
C ALA A 193 -13.81 -1.08 -12.70
N SER A 194 -14.08 -0.66 -13.95
CA SER A 194 -13.02 -0.26 -14.89
C SER A 194 -13.52 0.63 -16.01
N ASN A 195 -12.58 1.34 -16.64
CA ASN A 195 -12.85 2.17 -17.81
C ASN A 195 -12.95 1.40 -19.14
N SER A 196 -12.35 0.21 -19.22
CA SER A 196 -12.08 -0.45 -20.50
C SER A 196 -12.70 -1.84 -20.68
N CYS A 197 -13.18 -2.49 -19.62
CA CYS A 197 -13.76 -3.83 -19.75
C CYS A 197 -15.07 -3.75 -20.54
N PRO A 198 -15.24 -4.44 -21.68
CA PRO A 198 -16.48 -4.39 -22.44
C PRO A 198 -17.64 -5.02 -21.68
N LYS A 199 -18.87 -4.56 -21.94
CA LYS A 199 -20.09 -5.20 -21.43
C LYS A 199 -20.30 -6.52 -22.20
N PRO A 200 -20.54 -7.66 -21.54
CA PRO A 200 -20.90 -8.89 -22.23
C PRO A 200 -22.23 -8.77 -22.97
N ASP A 201 -22.34 -9.39 -24.15
CA ASP A 201 -23.56 -9.33 -24.98
C ASP A 201 -24.74 -10.04 -24.32
N PHE A 202 -24.47 -11.07 -23.53
CA PHE A 202 -25.49 -11.87 -22.83
C PHE A 202 -26.03 -11.20 -21.55
N ILE A 203 -25.51 -10.04 -21.16
CA ILE A 203 -26.01 -9.26 -20.02
C ILE A 203 -26.78 -8.05 -20.55
N CYS A 204 -28.02 -7.88 -20.07
CA CYS A 204 -28.86 -6.73 -20.40
C CYS A 204 -28.26 -5.43 -19.85
N GLU A 205 -28.51 -4.31 -20.52
CA GLU A 205 -28.03 -3.00 -20.08
C GLU A 205 -28.47 -2.66 -18.64
N SER A 206 -29.71 -3.00 -18.27
CA SER A 206 -30.25 -2.80 -16.92
C SER A 206 -29.57 -3.62 -15.82
N ARG A 207 -28.74 -4.61 -16.18
CA ARG A 207 -28.04 -5.51 -15.25
C ARG A 207 -26.52 -5.37 -15.35
N PHE A 208 -26.04 -4.32 -16.00
CA PHE A 208 -24.64 -3.97 -16.07
C PHE A 208 -24.46 -2.52 -15.61
N MET A 209 -23.72 -2.34 -14.51
CA MET A 209 -23.31 -1.02 -14.07
C MET A 209 -21.79 -0.87 -14.18
N ARG A 210 -21.34 0.24 -14.77
CA ARG A 210 -19.93 0.61 -14.80
C ARG A 210 -19.64 1.71 -13.78
N ILE A 211 -18.63 1.46 -12.97
CA ILE A 211 -17.90 2.44 -12.17
C ILE A 211 -16.61 2.77 -12.95
N PRO A 212 -16.54 3.93 -13.63
CA PRO A 212 -15.43 4.30 -14.51
C PRO A 212 -14.21 4.77 -13.70
N ILE A 213 -13.50 3.81 -13.10
CA ILE A 213 -12.34 4.08 -12.24
C ILE A 213 -11.06 3.50 -12.84
N ASN A 214 -9.95 4.17 -12.57
CA ASN A 214 -8.62 3.69 -12.90
C ASN A 214 -8.07 2.82 -11.76
N ASP A 215 -7.33 1.78 -12.13
CA ASP A 215 -6.59 0.94 -11.19
C ASP A 215 -5.28 1.63 -10.76
N ASN A 216 -5.41 2.68 -9.93
CA ASN A 216 -4.32 3.44 -9.33
C ASN A 216 -4.66 3.84 -7.88
N TYR A 217 -3.71 4.50 -7.18
CA TYR A 217 -3.86 4.88 -5.76
C TYR A 217 -4.57 6.21 -5.53
N CYS A 218 -4.81 6.99 -6.59
CA CYS A 218 -5.39 8.33 -6.50
C CYS A 218 -6.91 8.34 -6.75
N GLU A 219 -7.42 7.30 -7.41
CA GLU A 219 -8.82 7.15 -7.77
C GLU A 219 -9.70 6.92 -6.52
N LYS A 220 -10.86 7.58 -6.48
CA LYS A 220 -11.75 7.53 -5.32
C LYS A 220 -12.94 6.62 -5.60
N LEU A 221 -13.04 5.53 -4.82
CA LEU A 221 -14.20 4.63 -4.84
C LEU A 221 -15.40 5.17 -4.06
N LEU A 222 -15.15 5.93 -2.99
CA LEU A 222 -16.17 6.38 -2.04
C LEU A 222 -17.38 7.07 -2.72
N PRO A 223 -17.22 7.98 -3.69
CA PRO A 223 -18.35 8.64 -4.37
C PRO A 223 -19.27 7.69 -5.14
N TRP A 224 -18.83 6.47 -5.43
CA TRP A 224 -19.57 5.49 -6.22
C TRP A 224 -20.32 4.48 -5.36
N LEU A 225 -20.06 4.44 -4.05
CA LEU A 225 -20.60 3.38 -3.18
C LEU A 225 -22.12 3.42 -3.09
N ASP A 226 -22.72 4.59 -2.87
CA ASP A 226 -24.17 4.71 -2.71
C ASP A 226 -24.92 4.13 -3.92
N LYS A 227 -24.53 4.58 -5.12
CA LYS A 227 -25.10 4.07 -6.38
C LYS A 227 -24.83 2.57 -6.60
N SER A 228 -23.70 2.05 -6.09
CA SER A 228 -23.33 0.64 -6.22
C SER A 228 -24.06 -0.28 -5.25
N ILE A 229 -24.55 0.27 -4.14
CA ILE A 229 -25.34 -0.44 -3.15
C ILE A 229 -26.81 -0.53 -3.60
N GLU A 230 -27.31 0.51 -4.28
CA GLU A 230 -28.66 0.53 -4.84
C GLU A 230 -28.85 -0.38 -6.06
N PHE A 231 -27.77 -0.64 -6.81
CA PHE A 231 -27.75 -1.48 -8.02
C PHE A 231 -27.73 -2.98 -7.69
#